data_AF-A0A3D4Z0H5-F1
#
_entry.id   AF-A0A3D4Z0H5-F1
#
_cell.length_a   1.000
_cell.length_b   1.000
_cell.length_c   1.000
_cell.angle_alpha   90.00
_cell.angle_beta   90.00
_cell.angle_gamma   90.00
#
_symmetry.space_group_name_H-M   'P 1'
#
loop_
_entity.id
_entity.type
_entity.pdbx_description
1 polymer ?
#
loop_
_entity_poly.entity_id
_entity_poly.type
_entity_poly.pdbx_seq_one_letter_code
_entity_poly.pdbx_strand_id
1 'polypeptide(L)'
;MLLSRRYLIPGGSCKERYKMLKLNRRIPRALKLGLLTCSSVLVFSMTGCGSGTEAPVLERPQVSAELSIPQDFELSLIADGVGVQIYECTDTNGTLGWTLRAPRADLLVNGEKVGNHFGGVDKAGFDPGAYWQSVDDENCWVRANANTIVKEANPGSIPLLRLEAAAVSGNCTFSDVAFIQRLETTGGVAPTEACALGDKKEIDYTAEYYFYTTP
;
A
#
# COMPACT_ATOMS: atom_id res chain seq x y z
N MET A 1 -46.56 15.29 -12.58
CA MET A 1 -45.79 14.46 -13.52
C MET A 1 -44.53 15.21 -13.93
N LEU A 2 -43.37 14.84 -13.36
CA LEU A 2 -42.03 15.18 -13.88
C LEU A 2 -41.05 14.19 -13.24
N LEU A 3 -40.75 13.11 -13.96
CA LEU A 3 -39.77 12.10 -13.62
C LEU A 3 -38.41 12.57 -14.16
N SER A 4 -37.49 12.95 -13.28
CA SER A 4 -36.08 13.17 -13.63
C SER A 4 -35.35 11.82 -13.59
N ARG A 5 -34.94 11.33 -14.77
CA ARG A 5 -34.08 10.15 -14.92
C ARG A 5 -32.68 10.46 -14.37
N ARG A 6 -32.30 9.79 -13.28
CA ARG A 6 -30.90 9.65 -12.88
C ARG A 6 -30.19 8.77 -13.92
N TYR A 7 -29.14 9.28 -14.55
CA TYR A 7 -28.21 8.45 -15.30
C TYR A 7 -27.26 7.77 -14.30
N LEU A 8 -27.40 6.46 -14.18
CA LEU A 8 -26.43 5.56 -13.55
C LEU A 8 -25.15 5.55 -14.40
N ILE A 9 -24.03 5.95 -13.79
CA ILE A 9 -22.70 5.65 -14.32
C ILE A 9 -22.36 4.23 -13.85
N PRO A 10 -22.09 3.27 -14.74
CA PRO A 10 -21.70 1.93 -14.33
C PRO A 10 -20.29 1.95 -13.73
N GLY A 11 -20.16 1.37 -12.55
CA GLY A 11 -18.90 1.26 -11.82
C GLY A 11 -17.86 0.44 -12.60
N GLY A 12 -16.74 1.08 -12.92
CA GLY A 12 -15.50 0.38 -13.23
C GLY A 12 -14.76 0.07 -11.94
N SER A 13 -14.42 -1.19 -11.72
CA SER A 13 -13.60 -1.68 -10.59
C SER A 13 -12.27 -0.93 -10.49
N CYS A 14 -11.85 -0.60 -9.27
CA CYS A 14 -10.58 0.08 -8.99
C CYS A 14 -9.36 -0.69 -9.52
N LYS A 15 -9.46 -2.01 -9.71
CA LYS A 15 -8.41 -2.86 -10.33
C LYS A 15 -8.00 -2.37 -11.73
N GLU A 16 -8.88 -1.69 -12.47
CA GLU A 16 -8.57 -1.19 -13.83
C GLU A 16 -7.87 0.18 -13.86
N ARG A 17 -7.89 0.97 -12.77
CA ARG A 17 -7.25 2.29 -12.77
C ARG A 17 -5.73 2.21 -12.67
N TYR A 18 -5.18 1.18 -12.04
CA TYR A 18 -3.72 1.00 -11.94
C TYR A 18 -3.07 0.70 -13.31
N LYS A 19 -3.78 0.01 -14.22
CA LYS A 19 -3.31 -0.19 -15.60
C LYS A 19 -3.30 1.08 -16.45
N MET A 20 -4.03 2.13 -16.04
CA MET A 20 -4.30 3.31 -16.87
C MET A 20 -3.38 4.52 -16.59
N LEU A 21 -2.42 4.43 -15.65
CA LEU A 21 -1.44 5.50 -15.40
C LEU A 21 -0.40 5.66 -16.53
N LYS A 22 -0.40 4.77 -17.53
CA LYS A 22 0.44 4.88 -18.74
C LYS A 22 -0.35 5.28 -20.00
N LEU A 23 -1.02 6.43 -20.01
CA LEU A 23 -1.16 7.27 -21.22
C LEU A 23 -1.89 8.59 -20.90
N ASN A 24 -1.16 9.63 -20.49
CA ASN A 24 -1.73 10.98 -20.58
C ASN A 24 -0.68 12.07 -20.83
N ARG A 25 0.02 11.97 -21.96
CA ARG A 25 0.64 13.15 -22.58
C ARG A 25 -0.43 13.89 -23.37
N ARG A 26 -0.99 14.96 -22.78
CA ARG A 26 -1.89 15.89 -23.48
C ARG A 26 -1.09 16.64 -24.56
N ILE A 27 -1.33 16.30 -25.82
CA ILE A 27 -0.86 17.07 -26.98
C ILE A 27 -1.92 18.16 -27.27
N PRO A 28 -1.60 19.46 -27.26
CA PRO A 28 -2.54 20.48 -27.71
C PRO A 28 -2.65 20.49 -29.25
N ARG A 29 -3.86 20.24 -29.77
CA ARG A 29 -4.35 20.67 -31.10
C ARG A 29 -4.79 22.14 -30.99
N ALA A 30 -4.72 23.05 -31.95
CA ALA A 30 -4.50 23.04 -33.40
C ALA A 30 -4.18 24.48 -33.85
N LEU A 31 -3.61 24.66 -35.04
CA LEU A 31 -4.08 25.69 -35.97
C LEU A 31 -3.94 25.16 -37.41
N LYS A 32 -5.05 25.14 -38.15
CA LYS A 32 -5.16 24.68 -39.54
C LYS A 32 -5.04 25.86 -40.51
N LEU A 33 -4.23 25.69 -41.55
CA LEU A 33 -4.29 26.35 -42.85
C LEU A 33 -3.76 25.27 -43.83
N GLY A 34 -4.58 24.59 -44.64
CA GLY A 34 -5.18 25.07 -45.88
C GLY A 34 -4.32 24.63 -47.07
N LEU A 35 -4.75 23.62 -47.84
CA LEU A 35 -4.75 23.54 -49.32
C LEU A 35 -5.13 22.13 -49.82
N LEU A 36 -5.89 22.09 -50.91
CA LEU A 36 -6.29 20.93 -51.71
C LEU A 36 -5.09 20.29 -52.44
N THR A 37 -5.12 18.96 -52.67
CA THR A 37 -5.15 18.32 -54.03
C THR A 37 -5.11 16.77 -53.98
N CYS A 38 -5.95 16.17 -54.84
CA CYS A 38 -5.90 14.90 -55.61
C CYS A 38 -5.15 13.61 -55.14
N SER A 39 -5.93 12.54 -55.12
CA SER A 39 -5.70 11.17 -55.62
C SER A 39 -4.39 10.42 -55.32
N SER A 40 -4.47 9.40 -54.45
CA SER A 40 -4.16 8.00 -54.80
C SER A 40 -4.43 7.07 -53.61
N VAL A 41 -5.11 5.95 -53.88
CA VAL A 41 -5.44 4.89 -52.93
C VAL A 41 -4.17 4.09 -52.61
N LEU A 42 -3.78 4.03 -51.34
CA LEU A 42 -2.86 3.04 -50.80
C LEU A 42 -3.43 2.52 -49.49
N VAL A 43 -4.05 1.33 -49.55
CA VAL A 43 -4.49 0.57 -48.38
C VAL A 43 -3.25 -0.11 -47.81
N PHE A 44 -2.59 0.54 -46.85
CA PHE A 44 -1.57 -0.10 -46.02
C PHE A 44 -2.26 -0.85 -44.89
N SER A 45 -2.50 -2.15 -45.09
CA SER A 45 -2.85 -3.06 -44.00
C SER A 45 -1.62 -3.27 -43.12
N MET A 46 -1.48 -2.43 -42.08
CA MET A 46 -0.53 -2.69 -41.00
C MET A 46 -1.15 -3.74 -40.08
N THR A 47 -0.89 -5.02 -40.38
CA THR A 47 -1.04 -6.09 -39.39
C THR A 47 0.09 -5.94 -38.38
N GLY A 48 -0.10 -5.04 -37.41
CA GLY A 48 0.76 -4.93 -36.25
C GLY A 48 0.55 -6.14 -35.36
N CYS A 49 1.55 -7.01 -35.28
CA CYS A 49 1.61 -8.05 -34.27
C CYS A 49 1.77 -7.32 -32.92
N GLY A 50 0.66 -7.19 -32.17
CA GLY A 50 0.71 -6.64 -30.83
C GLY A 50 1.52 -7.59 -29.95
N SER A 51 2.76 -7.25 -29.66
CA SER A 51 3.49 -7.82 -28.53
C SER A 51 2.70 -7.43 -27.29
N GLY A 52 1.89 -8.35 -26.78
CA GLY A 52 1.31 -8.20 -25.45
C GLY A 52 2.46 -8.06 -24.47
N THR A 53 2.65 -6.87 -23.91
CA THR A 53 3.44 -6.71 -22.70
C THR A 53 2.74 -7.50 -21.61
N GLU A 54 3.23 -8.71 -21.36
CA GLU A 54 2.92 -9.49 -20.17
C GLU A 54 3.18 -8.58 -18.96
N ALA A 55 2.18 -8.44 -18.11
CA ALA A 55 2.34 -7.67 -16.88
C ALA A 55 3.45 -8.34 -16.05
N PRO A 56 4.34 -7.58 -15.40
CA PRO A 56 5.33 -8.15 -14.52
C PRO A 56 4.63 -9.00 -13.45
N VAL A 57 5.04 -10.26 -13.35
CA VAL A 57 4.55 -11.20 -12.34
C VAL A 57 5.15 -10.79 -10.99
N LEU A 58 4.32 -10.60 -9.98
CA LEU A 58 4.79 -10.41 -8.61
C LEU A 58 5.34 -11.73 -8.09
N GLU A 59 6.58 -11.73 -7.60
CA GLU A 59 7.24 -12.91 -7.06
C GLU A 59 7.09 -12.95 -5.53
N ARG A 60 6.78 -14.14 -5.00
CA ARG A 60 6.72 -14.35 -3.55
C ARG A 60 8.14 -14.37 -2.95
N PRO A 61 8.37 -13.67 -1.84
CA PRO A 61 9.67 -13.65 -1.18
C PRO A 61 9.98 -15.03 -0.56
N GLN A 62 11.25 -15.39 -0.54
CA GLN A 62 11.72 -16.56 0.20
C GLN A 62 11.90 -16.16 1.66
N VAL A 63 11.11 -16.75 2.55
CA VAL A 63 11.11 -16.43 3.99
C VAL A 63 11.14 -17.72 4.82
N SER A 64 11.38 -17.58 6.12
CA SER A 64 11.26 -18.70 7.06
C SER A 64 9.85 -19.31 7.03
N ALA A 65 9.73 -20.56 7.48
CA ALA A 65 8.44 -21.24 7.55
C ALA A 65 7.42 -20.47 8.40
N GLU A 66 7.86 -19.80 9.46
CA GLU A 66 7.00 -19.04 10.38
C GLU A 66 6.40 -17.79 9.73
N LEU A 67 7.17 -17.14 8.86
CA LEU A 67 6.73 -15.96 8.11
C LEU A 67 5.98 -16.30 6.82
N SER A 68 6.03 -17.55 6.35
CA SER A 68 5.42 -17.95 5.08
C SER A 68 3.90 -17.74 5.04
N ILE A 69 3.38 -17.38 3.86
CA ILE A 69 1.95 -17.30 3.60
C ILE A 69 1.48 -18.60 2.93
N PRO A 70 0.33 -19.19 3.34
CA PRO A 70 -0.26 -20.34 2.66
C PRO A 70 -0.39 -20.11 1.14
N GLN A 71 -0.23 -21.17 0.35
CA GLN A 71 -0.08 -21.07 -1.12
C GLN A 71 -1.35 -20.63 -1.85
N ASP A 72 -2.52 -20.79 -1.22
CA ASP A 72 -3.82 -20.43 -1.74
C ASP A 72 -4.10 -18.93 -1.76
N PHE A 73 -3.33 -18.12 -1.03
CA PHE A 73 -3.44 -16.65 -1.07
C PHE A 73 -2.62 -16.07 -2.22
N GLU A 74 -3.09 -15.01 -2.87
CA GLU A 74 -2.38 -14.42 -4.00
C GLU A 74 -1.63 -13.15 -3.60
N LEU A 75 -0.35 -13.04 -4.00
CA LEU A 75 0.41 -11.80 -3.80
C LEU A 75 -0.15 -10.72 -4.74
N SER A 76 -0.67 -9.65 -4.16
CA SER A 76 -1.42 -8.60 -4.87
C SER A 76 -0.66 -7.28 -4.98
N LEU A 77 0.22 -6.99 -4.01
CA LEU A 77 0.97 -5.74 -3.93
C LEU A 77 2.28 -5.97 -3.17
N ILE A 78 3.35 -5.34 -3.67
CA ILE A 78 4.59 -5.10 -2.93
C ILE A 78 4.76 -3.59 -2.84
N ALA A 79 5.03 -3.06 -1.64
CA ALA A 79 5.23 -1.63 -1.43
C ALA A 79 6.36 -1.35 -0.44
N ASP A 80 7.20 -0.37 -0.77
CA ASP A 80 8.24 0.15 0.13
C ASP A 80 7.59 1.01 1.22
N GLY A 81 7.91 0.71 2.46
CA GLY A 81 7.56 1.52 3.62
C GLY A 81 8.71 2.43 4.01
N VAL A 82 8.48 3.74 4.08
CA VAL A 82 9.46 4.72 4.56
C VAL A 82 8.79 5.62 5.60
N GLY A 83 9.34 5.65 6.81
CA GLY A 83 8.77 6.47 7.87
C GLY A 83 9.43 6.29 9.23
N VAL A 84 8.64 6.37 10.29
CA VAL A 84 9.12 6.36 11.68
C VAL A 84 8.35 5.38 12.55
N GLN A 85 9.05 4.79 13.52
CA GLN A 85 8.44 4.19 14.70
C GLN A 85 8.38 5.26 15.78
N ILE A 86 7.18 5.51 16.31
CA ILE A 86 6.95 6.47 17.37
C ILE A 86 6.98 5.71 18.70
N TYR A 87 7.94 6.06 19.55
CA TYR A 87 8.08 5.56 20.90
C TYR A 87 7.57 6.59 21.90
N GLU A 88 6.91 6.13 22.95
CA GLU A 88 6.50 6.93 24.10
C GLU A 88 7.08 6.31 25.37
N CYS A 89 7.66 7.15 26.22
CA CYS A 89 8.19 6.71 27.50
C CYS A 89 7.02 6.47 28.46
N THR A 90 6.84 5.23 28.86
CA THR A 90 5.75 4.78 29.72
C THR A 90 6.28 4.23 31.03
N ASP A 91 5.50 4.37 32.10
CA ASP A 91 5.74 3.66 33.35
C ASP A 91 5.11 2.28 33.29
N THR A 92 5.93 1.23 33.40
CA THR A 92 5.49 -0.14 33.62
C THR A 92 5.92 -0.60 35.01
N ASN A 93 4.97 -0.64 35.95
CA ASN A 93 5.18 -1.10 37.32
C ASN A 93 6.32 -0.38 38.08
N GLY A 94 6.41 0.95 37.93
CA GLY A 94 7.44 1.80 38.54
C GLY A 94 8.74 1.87 37.73
N THR A 95 8.79 1.27 36.54
CA THR A 95 9.95 1.31 35.65
C THR A 95 9.63 2.10 34.39
N LEU A 96 10.35 3.20 34.18
CA LEU A 96 10.24 4.00 32.96
C LEU A 96 11.00 3.32 31.82
N GLY A 97 10.37 3.24 30.66
CA GLY A 97 10.99 2.73 29.44
C GLY A 97 10.24 3.11 28.18
N TRP A 98 10.96 3.10 27.06
CA TRP A 98 10.40 3.34 25.73
C TRP A 98 9.50 2.19 25.31
N THR A 99 8.23 2.49 25.06
CA THR A 99 7.25 1.55 24.51
C THR A 99 6.86 1.99 23.11
N LEU A 100 6.72 1.03 22.19
CA LEU A 100 6.24 1.33 20.85
C LEU A 100 4.79 1.85 20.95
N ARG A 101 4.58 3.06 20.46
CA ARG A 101 3.28 3.71 20.46
C ARG A 101 2.53 3.44 19.15
N ALA A 102 3.16 3.77 18.02
CA ALA A 102 2.58 3.58 16.68
C ALA A 102 3.65 3.71 15.58
N PRO A 103 3.46 3.04 14.42
CA PRO A 103 4.17 3.40 13.21
C PRO A 103 3.54 4.63 12.53
N ARG A 104 4.32 5.32 11.70
CA ARG A 104 3.85 6.29 10.71
C ARG A 104 4.76 6.23 9.49
N ALA A 105 4.26 5.72 8.37
CA ALA A 105 5.05 5.57 7.15
C ALA A 105 4.22 5.77 5.88
N ASP A 106 4.91 6.19 4.84
CA ASP A 106 4.38 6.22 3.48
C ASP A 106 4.62 4.85 2.82
N LEU A 107 3.67 4.42 2.01
CA LEU A 107 3.76 3.21 1.20
C LEU A 107 3.97 3.60 -0.26
N LEU A 108 5.07 3.15 -0.85
CA LEU A 108 5.52 3.54 -2.18
C LEU A 108 5.56 2.32 -3.11
N VAL A 109 5.16 2.51 -4.36
CA VAL A 109 5.32 1.52 -5.44
C VAL A 109 6.01 2.20 -6.59
N ASN A 110 7.20 1.73 -6.97
CA ASN A 110 8.05 2.40 -7.96
C ASN A 110 8.31 3.89 -7.62
N GLY A 111 8.40 4.21 -6.32
CA GLY A 111 8.58 5.57 -5.82
C GLY A 111 7.31 6.45 -5.79
N GLU A 112 6.17 5.96 -6.26
CA GLU A 112 4.88 6.66 -6.17
C GLU A 112 4.12 6.24 -4.91
N LYS A 113 3.60 7.23 -4.17
CA LYS A 113 2.86 6.96 -2.93
C LYS A 113 1.48 6.38 -3.24
N VAL A 114 1.24 5.16 -2.78
CA VAL A 114 -0.04 4.43 -2.94
C VAL A 114 -0.86 4.34 -1.66
N GLY A 115 -0.25 4.64 -0.51
CA GLY A 115 -0.92 4.55 0.77
C GLY A 115 -0.12 5.09 1.94
N ASN A 116 -0.70 4.94 3.13
CA ASN A 116 -0.08 5.27 4.41
C ASN A 116 -0.21 4.08 5.35
N HIS A 117 0.82 3.84 6.14
CA HIS A 117 0.81 2.92 7.27
C HIS A 117 0.82 3.71 8.58
N PHE A 118 -0.10 3.40 9.50
CA PHE A 118 -0.19 4.09 10.79
C PHE A 118 -0.79 3.23 11.89
N GLY A 119 -0.61 3.64 13.15
CA GLY A 119 -1.32 3.09 14.30
C GLY A 119 -2.67 3.79 14.53
N GLY A 120 -3.76 3.03 14.71
CA GLY A 120 -5.09 3.60 14.94
C GLY A 120 -5.19 4.50 16.16
N VAL A 121 -4.30 4.31 17.15
CA VAL A 121 -4.18 5.17 18.35
C VAL A 121 -3.83 6.63 18.06
N ASP A 122 -3.39 6.95 16.83
CA ASP A 122 -3.10 8.31 16.37
C ASP A 122 -4.19 8.93 15.50
N LYS A 123 -5.23 8.18 15.14
CA LYS A 123 -6.25 8.64 14.19
C LYS A 123 -7.65 8.48 14.76
N ALA A 124 -8.33 9.60 14.99
CA ALA A 124 -9.70 9.61 15.47
C ALA A 124 -10.63 8.80 14.55
N GLY A 125 -11.51 7.99 15.14
CA GLY A 125 -12.43 7.11 14.41
C GLY A 125 -11.84 5.75 14.02
N PHE A 126 -10.59 5.45 14.39
CA PHE A 126 -9.97 4.16 14.19
C PHE A 126 -9.78 3.43 15.53
N ASP A 127 -10.14 2.14 15.55
CA ASP A 127 -9.82 1.26 16.68
C ASP A 127 -8.30 1.08 16.82
N PRO A 128 -7.78 0.67 17.99
CA PRO A 128 -6.39 0.24 18.13
C PRO A 128 -6.02 -0.86 17.11
N GLY A 129 -4.84 -0.73 16.51
CA GLY A 129 -4.34 -1.65 15.49
C GLY A 129 -3.38 -0.96 14.53
N ALA A 130 -2.73 -1.76 13.68
CA ALA A 130 -1.93 -1.29 12.57
C ALA A 130 -2.79 -1.20 11.32
N TYR A 131 -2.72 -0.09 10.60
CA TYR A 131 -3.52 0.18 9.41
C TYR A 131 -2.65 0.41 8.18
N TRP A 132 -3.14 -0.01 7.03
CA TRP A 132 -2.65 0.38 5.71
C TRP A 132 -3.82 0.95 4.95
N GLN A 133 -3.75 2.23 4.61
CA GLN A 133 -4.85 2.99 4.03
C GLN A 133 -4.44 3.53 2.67
N SER A 134 -5.34 3.41 1.68
CA SER A 134 -5.09 3.90 0.32
C SER A 134 -5.09 5.43 0.27
N VAL A 135 -4.30 5.99 -0.64
CA VAL A 135 -4.38 7.43 -0.96
C VAL A 135 -5.58 7.78 -1.86
N ASP A 136 -6.15 6.78 -2.55
CA ASP A 136 -7.25 6.99 -3.49
C ASP A 136 -8.61 7.12 -2.79
N ASP A 137 -8.77 6.49 -1.62
CA ASP A 137 -9.99 6.49 -0.82
C ASP A 137 -9.66 6.37 0.68
N GLU A 138 -10.03 7.39 1.46
CA GLU A 138 -9.83 7.41 2.91
C GLU A 138 -10.65 6.34 3.65
N ASN A 139 -11.71 5.83 3.07
CA ASN A 139 -12.49 4.74 3.65
C ASN A 139 -11.92 3.38 3.28
N CYS A 140 -10.89 3.32 2.43
CA CYS A 140 -10.27 2.08 2.04
C CYS A 140 -8.99 1.78 2.81
N TRP A 141 -9.06 0.75 3.65
CA TRP A 141 -7.98 0.34 4.52
C TRP A 141 -8.06 -1.13 4.91
N VAL A 142 -6.92 -1.69 5.29
CA VAL A 142 -6.81 -2.97 6.00
C VAL A 142 -6.23 -2.74 7.39
N ARG A 143 -6.74 -3.46 8.39
CA ARG A 143 -6.28 -3.44 9.78
C ARG A 143 -5.73 -4.80 10.17
N ALA A 144 -4.58 -4.81 10.85
CA ALA A 144 -4.07 -5.96 11.59
C ALA A 144 -4.00 -5.62 13.10
N ASN A 145 -4.19 -6.64 13.95
CA ASN A 145 -4.15 -6.49 15.40
C ASN A 145 -2.89 -7.14 15.99
N ALA A 146 -2.52 -6.76 17.22
CA ALA A 146 -1.33 -7.30 17.89
C ALA A 146 -1.38 -8.83 18.13
N ASN A 147 -2.58 -9.42 18.15
CA ASN A 147 -2.77 -10.84 18.40
C ASN A 147 -2.59 -11.71 17.15
N THR A 148 -2.52 -11.11 15.95
CA THR A 148 -2.40 -11.83 14.67
C THR A 148 -0.97 -11.84 14.14
N ILE A 149 0.01 -11.51 14.97
CA ILE A 149 1.39 -11.27 14.57
C ILE A 149 2.27 -12.49 14.85
N VAL A 150 2.93 -13.00 13.82
CA VAL A 150 4.15 -13.80 13.95
C VAL A 150 5.34 -12.88 13.72
N LYS A 151 6.37 -13.01 14.57
CA LYS A 151 7.55 -12.12 14.57
C LYS A 151 8.82 -12.95 14.42
N GLU A 152 9.69 -12.50 13.54
CA GLU A 152 11.08 -12.97 13.45
C GLU A 152 12.01 -11.83 13.82
N ALA A 153 12.99 -12.11 14.68
CA ALA A 153 13.94 -11.10 15.14
C ALA A 153 14.87 -10.66 14.00
N ASN A 154 15.06 -9.35 13.85
CA ASN A 154 16.05 -8.77 12.94
C ASN A 154 17.01 -7.87 13.73
N PRO A 155 18.21 -8.36 14.10
CA PRO A 155 19.14 -7.60 14.95
C PRO A 155 19.45 -6.20 14.41
N GLY A 156 19.27 -5.18 15.26
CA GLY A 156 19.50 -3.77 14.89
C GLY A 156 18.35 -3.10 14.14
N SER A 157 17.23 -3.79 13.95
CA SER A 157 16.06 -3.30 13.22
C SER A 157 14.76 -3.77 13.87
N ILE A 158 13.63 -3.22 13.44
CA ILE A 158 12.32 -3.74 13.84
C ILE A 158 12.11 -5.17 13.30
N PRO A 159 11.35 -6.03 14.02
CA PRO A 159 11.13 -7.41 13.61
C PRO A 159 10.49 -7.54 12.22
N LEU A 160 10.83 -8.62 11.52
CA LEU A 160 10.07 -9.07 10.36
C LEU A 160 8.75 -9.65 10.85
N LEU A 161 7.66 -9.41 10.12
CA LEU A 161 6.32 -9.78 10.55
C LEU A 161 5.58 -10.58 9.48
N ARG A 162 4.75 -11.52 9.94
CA ARG A 162 3.57 -12.01 9.22
C ARG A 162 2.34 -11.64 10.03
N LEU A 163 1.38 -11.01 9.37
CA LEU A 163 0.18 -10.43 9.97
C LEU A 163 -1.05 -10.97 9.26
N GLU A 164 -2.05 -11.41 10.02
CA GLU A 164 -3.40 -11.67 9.48
C GLU A 164 -4.27 -10.43 9.61
N ALA A 165 -5.02 -10.12 8.56
CA ALA A 165 -5.96 -9.02 8.53
C ALA A 165 -7.12 -9.30 9.50
N ALA A 166 -7.36 -8.37 10.40
CA ALA A 166 -8.48 -8.42 11.33
C ALA A 166 -9.75 -7.76 10.76
N ALA A 167 -9.58 -6.78 9.86
CA ALA A 167 -10.69 -6.12 9.18
C ALA A 167 -10.19 -5.45 7.90
N VAL A 168 -11.08 -5.33 6.91
CA VAL A 168 -10.89 -4.56 5.68
C VAL A 168 -12.09 -3.64 5.48
N SER A 169 -11.87 -2.51 4.81
CA SER A 169 -12.91 -1.55 4.44
C SER A 169 -12.63 -0.95 3.07
N GLY A 170 -13.68 -0.48 2.41
CA GLY A 170 -13.61 0.16 1.09
C GLY A 170 -13.33 -0.78 -0.10
N ASN A 171 -13.22 -0.19 -1.28
CA ASN A 171 -12.94 -0.89 -2.54
C ASN A 171 -11.73 -0.28 -3.26
N CYS A 172 -10.53 -0.77 -2.95
CA CYS A 172 -9.25 -0.27 -3.47
C CYS A 172 -8.17 -1.38 -3.47
N THR A 173 -6.91 -0.97 -3.57
CA THR A 173 -5.72 -1.86 -3.53
C THR A 173 -5.61 -2.71 -2.26
N PHE A 174 -6.19 -2.29 -1.14
CA PHE A 174 -6.18 -3.04 0.12
C PHE A 174 -7.45 -3.88 0.36
N SER A 175 -8.36 -3.92 -0.61
CA SER A 175 -9.52 -4.81 -0.55
C SER A 175 -9.09 -6.27 -0.60
N ASP A 176 -9.82 -7.11 0.11
CA ASP A 176 -9.62 -8.57 0.17
C ASP A 176 -8.26 -9.02 0.74
N VAL A 177 -7.44 -8.09 1.25
CA VAL A 177 -6.17 -8.42 1.91
C VAL A 177 -6.46 -9.27 3.15
N ALA A 178 -5.89 -10.47 3.16
CA ALA A 178 -5.98 -11.44 4.24
C ALA A 178 -4.66 -11.55 5.02
N PHE A 179 -3.52 -11.39 4.35
CA PHE A 179 -2.22 -11.38 5.00
C PHE A 179 -1.35 -10.20 4.57
N ILE A 180 -0.50 -9.76 5.49
CA ILE A 180 0.53 -8.75 5.25
C ILE A 180 1.85 -9.29 5.80
N GLN A 181 2.91 -9.27 4.99
CA GLN A 181 4.27 -9.44 5.51
C GLN A 181 4.98 -8.09 5.57
N ARG A 182 5.83 -7.93 6.59
CA ARG A 182 6.81 -6.84 6.68
C ARG A 182 8.19 -7.45 6.68
N LEU A 183 8.94 -7.23 5.61
CA LEU A 183 10.26 -7.80 5.36
C LEU A 183 11.29 -6.68 5.16
N GLU A 184 12.56 -7.04 4.94
CA GLU A 184 13.67 -6.13 4.61
C GLU A 184 13.74 -4.86 5.49
N THR A 185 13.54 -5.04 6.80
CA THR A 185 13.44 -3.91 7.72
C THR A 185 14.81 -3.32 8.03
N THR A 186 14.92 -2.00 8.05
CA THR A 186 16.10 -1.27 8.58
C THR A 186 15.66 -0.22 9.61
N GLY A 187 16.37 -0.13 10.74
CA GLY A 187 16.11 0.90 11.76
C GLY A 187 14.84 0.69 12.59
N GLY A 188 14.31 1.77 13.16
CA GLY A 188 13.06 1.78 13.93
C GLY A 188 13.12 1.13 15.32
N VAL A 189 14.29 0.75 15.82
CA VAL A 189 14.44 0.17 17.16
C VAL A 189 14.24 1.22 18.26
N ALA A 190 13.77 0.78 19.42
CA ALA A 190 13.58 1.64 20.58
C ALA A 190 14.91 2.32 20.98
N PRO A 191 14.88 3.60 21.37
CA PRO A 191 16.06 4.27 21.93
C PRO A 191 16.56 3.54 23.18
N THR A 192 17.88 3.56 23.41
CA THR A 192 18.51 2.95 24.58
C THR A 192 18.78 3.96 25.71
N GLU A 193 18.61 5.25 25.43
CA GLU A 193 18.77 6.32 26.42
C GLU A 193 17.61 6.34 27.42
N ALA A 194 17.89 6.85 28.62
CA ALA A 194 16.87 7.09 29.63
C ALA A 194 15.84 8.12 29.14
N CYS A 195 14.62 8.04 29.68
CA CYS A 195 13.51 8.90 29.30
C CYS A 195 12.69 9.33 30.51
N ALA A 196 11.96 10.44 30.38
CA ALA A 196 10.95 10.89 31.34
C ALA A 196 9.55 10.48 30.87
N LEU A 197 8.64 10.25 31.81
CA LEU A 197 7.26 9.85 31.51
C LEU A 197 6.61 10.82 30.52
N GLY A 198 6.08 10.28 29.41
CA GLY A 198 5.43 11.06 28.36
C GLY A 198 6.36 11.62 27.29
N ASP A 199 7.68 11.45 27.42
CA ASP A 199 8.62 11.76 26.33
C ASP A 199 8.26 10.96 25.08
N LYS A 200 8.46 11.56 23.91
CA LYS A 200 8.23 10.91 22.61
C LYS A 200 9.46 11.02 21.72
N LYS A 201 9.73 9.95 20.99
CA LYS A 201 10.79 9.90 19.97
C LYS A 201 10.30 9.22 18.72
N GLU A 202 10.66 9.79 17.58
CA GLU A 202 10.46 9.20 16.27
C GLU A 202 11.80 8.63 15.80
N ILE A 203 11.81 7.34 15.45
CA ILE A 203 13.00 6.64 14.98
C ILE A 203 12.74 6.16 13.56
N ASP A 204 13.56 6.64 12.63
CA ASP A 204 13.44 6.31 11.21
C ASP A 204 13.53 4.80 10.98
N TYR A 205 12.69 4.32 10.07
CA TYR A 205 12.73 2.95 9.59
C TYR A 205 12.32 2.83 8.12
N THR A 206 12.82 1.77 7.49
CA THR A 206 12.33 1.29 6.19
C THR A 206 11.90 -0.16 6.29
N ALA A 207 11.03 -0.60 5.39
CA ALA A 207 10.60 -1.99 5.25
C ALA A 207 10.04 -2.23 3.85
N GLU A 208 9.88 -3.49 3.48
CA GLU A 208 9.08 -3.90 2.32
C GLU A 208 7.81 -4.62 2.79
N TYR A 209 6.65 -4.21 2.27
CA TYR A 209 5.36 -4.77 2.62
C TYR A 209 4.79 -5.59 1.47
N TYR A 210 4.39 -6.83 1.78
CA TYR A 210 3.77 -7.75 0.83
C TYR A 210 2.33 -8.01 1.24
N PHE A 211 1.38 -7.73 0.37
CA PHE A 211 -0.05 -7.87 0.65
C PHE A 211 -0.63 -9.04 -0.13
N TYR A 212 -1.29 -9.94 0.58
CA TYR A 212 -1.86 -11.15 0.04
C TYR A 212 -3.38 -11.13 0.17
N THR A 213 -4.08 -11.40 -0.92
CA THR A 213 -5.54 -11.45 -0.93
C THR A 213 -6.05 -12.87 -0.78
N THR A 214 -7.31 -13.01 -0.35
CA THR A 214 -8.01 -14.28 -0.44
C THR A 214 -8.03 -14.81 -1.90
N PRO A 215 -8.11 -16.13 -2.09
CA PRO A 215 -8.32 -16.73 -3.41
C PRO A 215 -9.61 -16.25 -4.10
#